data_AF-A0A1B8TGY9-F1
#
_entry.id   AF-A0A1B8TGY9-F1
#
_cell.length_a   1.000
_cell.length_b   1.000
_cell.length_c   1.000
_cell.angle_alpha   90.00
_cell.angle_beta   90.00
_cell.angle_gamma   90.00
#
_symmetry.space_group_name_H-M   'P 1'
#
loop_
_entity.id
_entity.type
_entity.pdbx_description
1 polymer ?
#
loop_
_entity_poly.entity_id
_entity_poly.type
_entity_poly.pdbx_seq_one_letter_code
_entity_poly.pdbx_strand_id
1 'polypeptide(L)'
;MRFDRHARFEGINFTSRKESAFGRKLQREQEALPLFAEQIASEQRGWDEEKARREAASRQTLQNWRDLQAKHWRKLRASYYAMDAETRARCREYMKAWRGPCNPVNFIYIVEGFNGVREARNKELRERDRLLREEIERKLDAEMHQQTLLQA
;
A
#
# COMPACT_ATOMS: atom_id res chain seq x y z
N MET A 1 -21.60 -8.90 -10.95
CA MET A 1 -20.24 -9.27 -10.50
C MET A 1 -20.29 -9.49 -9.00
N ARG A 2 -19.67 -10.54 -8.48
CA ARG A 2 -19.64 -10.86 -7.05
C ARG A 2 -18.60 -9.95 -6.38
N PHE A 3 -19.01 -9.10 -5.43
CA PHE A 3 -18.10 -8.31 -4.60
C PHE A 3 -18.45 -8.48 -3.14
N ASP A 4 -17.42 -8.50 -2.29
CA ASP A 4 -17.56 -8.60 -0.85
C ASP A 4 -18.17 -7.31 -0.29
N ARG A 5 -19.05 -7.45 0.69
CA ARG A 5 -19.59 -6.28 1.41
C ARG A 5 -18.51 -5.73 2.32
N HIS A 6 -18.31 -4.42 2.28
CA HIS A 6 -17.43 -3.75 3.22
C HIS A 6 -18.19 -3.46 4.52
N ALA A 7 -17.61 -3.86 5.65
CA ALA A 7 -18.13 -3.53 6.97
C ALA A 7 -18.13 -2.00 7.15
N ARG A 8 -19.13 -1.49 7.88
CA ARG A 8 -19.15 -0.09 8.28
C ARG A 8 -18.13 0.11 9.39
N PHE A 9 -17.47 1.26 9.37
CA PHE A 9 -16.59 1.65 10.47
C PHE A 9 -17.43 2.21 11.62
N GLU A 10 -17.29 1.59 12.79
CA GLU A 10 -18.06 1.91 14.00
C GLU A 10 -17.26 2.74 15.01
N GLY A 11 -16.05 3.17 14.64
CA GLY A 11 -15.12 3.84 15.55
C GLY A 11 -14.06 2.90 16.13
N ILE A 12 -13.01 3.47 16.68
CA ILE A 12 -11.98 2.69 17.38
C ILE A 12 -12.47 2.30 18.77
N ASN A 13 -12.43 1.00 19.07
CA ASN A 13 -12.63 0.52 20.43
C ASN A 13 -11.44 0.90 21.32
N PHE A 14 -11.58 1.93 22.14
CA PHE A 14 -10.58 2.33 23.14
C PHE A 14 -10.80 1.56 24.44
N THR A 15 -9.76 0.85 24.90
CA THR A 15 -9.81 0.04 26.12
C THR A 15 -8.81 0.55 27.15
N SER A 16 -9.03 0.26 28.43
CA SER A 16 -8.08 0.58 29.51
C SER A 16 -6.67 0.04 29.20
N ARG A 17 -6.56 -1.14 28.58
CA ARG A 17 -5.26 -1.69 28.14
C ARG A 17 -4.53 -0.77 27.14
N LYS A 18 -5.27 -0.13 26.22
CA LYS A 18 -4.69 0.82 25.23
C LYS A 18 -4.25 2.11 25.90
N GLU A 19 -5.01 2.60 26.87
CA GLU A 19 -4.67 3.78 27.67
C GLU A 19 -3.39 3.55 28.49
N SER A 20 -3.28 2.44 29.23
CA SER A 20 -2.05 2.12 29.96
C SER A 20 -0.86 1.92 29.03
N ALA A 21 -1.06 1.34 27.84
CA ALA A 21 0.00 1.20 26.85
C ALA A 21 0.46 2.55 26.28
N PHE A 22 -0.47 3.51 26.14
CA PHE A 22 -0.15 4.87 25.77
C PHE A 22 0.67 5.56 26.86
N GLY A 23 0.26 5.47 28.13
CA GLY A 23 1.04 6.01 29.25
C GLY A 23 2.47 5.45 29.31
N ARG A 24 2.65 4.12 29.16
CA ARG A 24 3.98 3.50 29.09
C ARG A 24 4.81 3.95 27.89
N LYS A 25 4.16 4.32 26.76
CA LYS A 25 4.85 4.87 25.60
C LYS A 25 5.37 6.27 25.91
N LEU A 26 4.53 7.13 26.51
CA LEU A 26 4.91 8.48 26.89
C LEU A 26 6.08 8.48 27.88
N GLN A 27 6.02 7.61 28.89
CA GLN A 27 7.10 7.43 29.85
C GLN A 27 8.41 7.01 29.16
N ARG A 28 8.36 6.00 28.27
CA ARG A 28 9.54 5.55 27.52
C ARG A 28 10.15 6.63 26.63
N GLU A 29 9.33 7.54 26.10
CA GLU A 29 9.81 8.68 25.31
C GLU A 29 10.58 9.69 26.18
N GLN A 30 10.12 9.96 27.39
CA GLN A 30 10.82 10.83 28.34
C GLN A 30 12.13 10.18 28.84
N GLU A 31 12.08 8.89 29.16
CA GLU A 31 13.25 8.11 29.64
C GLU A 31 14.33 7.95 28.57
N ALA A 32 13.97 7.95 27.29
CA ALA A 32 14.93 7.86 26.19
C ALA A 32 15.83 9.11 26.07
N LEU A 33 15.34 10.27 26.51
CA LEU A 33 16.05 11.55 26.47
C LEU A 33 15.89 12.31 27.80
N PRO A 34 16.55 11.86 28.90
CA PRO A 34 16.28 12.37 30.24
C PRO A 34 16.54 13.87 30.40
N LEU A 35 17.55 14.40 29.71
CA LEU A 35 17.89 15.85 29.75
C LEU A 35 16.77 16.73 29.17
N PHE A 36 15.89 16.15 28.35
CA PHE A 36 14.78 16.83 27.70
C PHE A 36 13.42 16.33 28.22
N ALA A 37 13.38 15.54 29.31
CA ALA A 37 12.17 14.89 29.77
C ALA A 37 11.02 15.87 30.05
N GLU A 38 11.29 17.01 30.68
CA GLU A 38 10.27 18.04 30.94
C GLU A 38 9.73 18.68 29.65
N GLN A 39 10.61 18.96 28.70
CA GLN A 39 10.23 19.51 27.40
C GLN A 39 9.37 18.50 26.62
N ILE A 40 9.81 17.24 26.57
CA ILE A 40 9.06 16.14 25.96
C ILE A 40 7.68 15.98 26.63
N ALA A 41 7.61 15.99 27.96
CA ALA A 41 6.35 15.88 28.68
C ALA A 41 5.38 17.03 28.34
N SER A 42 5.88 18.25 28.16
CA SER A 42 5.06 19.41 27.79
C SER A 42 4.51 19.37 26.36
N GLU A 43 5.19 18.67 25.45
CA GLU A 43 4.74 18.45 24.06
C GLU A 43 3.86 17.20 23.90
N GLN A 44 3.83 16.32 24.91
CA GLN A 44 3.07 15.09 24.86
C GLN A 44 1.57 15.33 24.95
N ARG A 45 0.84 14.74 24.00
CA ARG A 45 -0.62 14.82 23.93
C ARG A 45 -1.30 14.08 25.07
N GLY A 46 -2.42 14.62 25.51
CA GLY A 46 -3.34 13.94 26.42
C GLY A 46 -4.00 12.72 25.78
N TRP A 47 -4.57 11.84 26.61
CA TRP A 47 -5.21 10.63 26.11
C TRP A 47 -6.44 10.92 25.23
N ASP A 48 -7.25 11.91 25.59
CA ASP A 48 -8.42 12.31 24.79
C ASP A 48 -8.03 12.86 23.42
N GLU A 49 -6.97 13.67 23.37
CA GLU A 49 -6.42 14.20 22.11
C GLU A 49 -5.90 13.07 21.22
N GLU A 50 -5.21 12.10 21.79
CA GLU A 50 -4.73 10.92 21.05
C GLU A 50 -5.89 10.07 20.51
N LYS A 51 -6.97 9.91 21.29
CA LYS A 51 -8.18 9.22 20.81
C LYS A 51 -8.77 9.94 19.61
N ALA A 52 -8.98 11.25 19.71
CA ALA A 52 -9.52 12.08 18.63
C ALA A 52 -8.64 12.00 17.37
N ARG A 53 -7.32 12.10 17.53
CA ARG A 53 -6.36 11.97 16.42
C ARG A 53 -6.45 10.62 15.74
N ARG A 54 -6.46 9.52 16.51
CA ARG A 54 -6.54 8.15 15.95
C ARG A 54 -7.86 7.92 15.23
N GLU A 55 -8.95 8.39 15.79
CA GLU A 55 -10.28 8.30 15.20
C GLU A 55 -10.33 9.05 13.85
N ALA A 56 -9.84 10.29 13.82
CA ALA A 56 -9.73 11.08 12.59
C ALA A 56 -8.85 10.39 11.53
N ALA A 57 -7.68 9.89 11.93
CA ALA A 57 -6.78 9.16 11.04
C ALA A 57 -7.42 7.89 10.47
N SER A 58 -8.18 7.15 11.29
CA SER A 58 -8.89 5.94 10.84
C SER A 58 -9.99 6.26 9.83
N ARG A 59 -10.78 7.31 10.08
CA ARG A 59 -11.80 7.80 9.13
C ARG A 59 -11.18 8.24 7.81
N GLN A 60 -10.09 9.01 7.86
CA GLN A 60 -9.40 9.44 6.64
C GLN A 60 -8.85 8.26 5.85
N THR A 61 -8.25 7.28 6.54
CA THR A 61 -7.71 6.06 5.90
C THR A 61 -8.83 5.27 5.21
N LEU A 62 -9.97 5.12 5.87
CA LEU A 62 -11.13 4.46 5.29
C LEU A 62 -11.65 5.21 4.06
N GLN A 63 -11.74 6.54 4.13
CA GLN A 63 -12.19 7.36 3.02
C GLN A 63 -11.24 7.23 1.81
N ASN A 64 -9.94 7.37 2.04
CA ASN A 64 -8.91 7.16 1.02
C ASN A 64 -9.04 5.78 0.37
N TRP A 65 -9.32 4.74 1.16
CA TRP A 65 -9.50 3.39 0.65
C TRP A 65 -10.77 3.25 -0.19
N ARG A 66 -11.89 3.87 0.22
CA ARG A 66 -13.13 3.90 -0.58
C ARG A 66 -12.93 4.63 -1.90
N ASP A 67 -12.20 5.74 -1.90
CA ASP A 67 -11.90 6.51 -3.10
C ASP A 67 -11.02 5.73 -4.06
N LEU A 68 -10.02 5.01 -3.53
CA LEU A 68 -9.19 4.08 -4.30
C LEU A 68 -10.03 2.98 -4.94
N GLN A 69 -10.91 2.31 -4.17
CA GLN A 69 -11.82 1.28 -4.68
C GLN A 69 -12.74 1.85 -5.78
N ALA A 70 -13.30 3.04 -5.59
CA ALA A 70 -14.16 3.70 -6.57
C ALA A 70 -13.39 4.07 -7.85
N LYS A 71 -12.15 4.54 -7.73
CA LYS A 71 -11.26 4.81 -8.86
C LYS A 71 -10.98 3.53 -9.66
N HIS A 72 -10.59 2.45 -8.98
CA HIS A 72 -10.36 1.16 -9.64
C HIS A 72 -11.63 0.60 -10.26
N TRP A 73 -12.78 0.72 -9.61
CA TRP A 73 -14.06 0.29 -10.15
C TRP A 73 -14.41 1.01 -11.46
N ARG A 74 -14.26 2.35 -11.50
CA ARG A 74 -14.49 3.11 -12.74
C ARG A 74 -13.54 2.69 -13.85
N LYS A 75 -12.23 2.61 -13.55
CA LYS A 75 -11.21 2.19 -14.52
C LYS A 75 -11.48 0.78 -15.05
N LEU A 76 -11.65 -0.18 -14.15
CA LEU A 76 -11.87 -1.57 -14.54
C LEU A 76 -13.16 -1.73 -15.33
N ARG A 77 -14.23 -1.00 -14.97
CA ARG A 77 -15.52 -1.11 -15.67
C ARG A 77 -15.36 -0.66 -17.12
N ALA A 78 -14.69 0.46 -17.35
CA ALA A 78 -14.38 0.93 -18.70
C ALA A 78 -13.54 -0.10 -19.48
N SER A 79 -12.43 -0.57 -18.91
CA SER A 79 -11.57 -1.57 -19.55
C SER A 79 -12.28 -2.91 -19.80
N TYR A 80 -13.14 -3.33 -18.86
CA TYR A 80 -13.90 -4.56 -18.98
C TYR A 80 -14.88 -4.51 -20.14
N TYR A 81 -15.63 -3.41 -20.27
CA TYR A 81 -16.61 -3.29 -21.35
C TYR A 81 -16.00 -2.98 -22.72
N ALA A 82 -14.77 -2.47 -22.78
CA ALA A 82 -14.02 -2.27 -24.02
C ALA A 82 -13.55 -3.58 -24.68
N MET A 83 -13.44 -4.67 -23.93
CA MET A 83 -13.14 -6.00 -24.48
C MET A 83 -14.33 -6.56 -25.29
N ASP A 84 -14.03 -7.43 -26.24
CA ASP A 84 -15.02 -8.17 -27.00
C ASP A 84 -15.87 -9.12 -26.11
N ALA A 85 -16.97 -9.63 -26.65
CA ALA A 85 -17.92 -10.42 -25.88
C ALA A 85 -17.33 -11.75 -25.35
N GLU A 86 -16.45 -12.39 -26.11
CA GLU A 86 -15.84 -13.68 -25.78
C GLU A 86 -14.83 -13.51 -24.65
N THR A 87 -13.91 -12.54 -24.79
CA THR A 87 -12.91 -12.23 -23.75
C THR A 87 -13.58 -11.83 -22.44
N ARG A 88 -14.66 -11.03 -22.51
CA ARG A 88 -15.47 -10.67 -21.32
C ARG A 88 -16.12 -11.88 -20.66
N ALA A 89 -16.56 -12.87 -21.45
CA ALA A 89 -17.15 -14.10 -20.92
C ALA A 89 -16.09 -14.92 -20.17
N ARG A 90 -14.91 -15.14 -20.77
CA ARG A 90 -13.79 -15.82 -20.11
C ARG A 90 -13.36 -15.13 -18.82
N CYS A 91 -13.29 -13.80 -18.83
CA CYS A 91 -12.99 -13.02 -17.64
C CYS A 91 -14.04 -13.20 -16.52
N ARG A 92 -15.34 -13.29 -16.87
CA ARG A 92 -16.40 -13.57 -15.87
C ARG A 92 -16.28 -14.97 -15.29
N GLU A 93 -16.03 -15.97 -16.11
CA GLU A 93 -15.85 -17.35 -15.62
C GLU A 93 -14.64 -17.45 -14.70
N TYR A 94 -13.54 -16.78 -15.03
CA TYR A 94 -12.39 -16.69 -14.13
C TYR A 94 -12.75 -16.03 -12.80
N MET A 95 -13.50 -14.91 -12.82
CA MET A 95 -13.94 -14.23 -11.61
C MET A 95 -14.89 -15.10 -10.76
N LYS A 96 -15.72 -15.95 -11.36
CA LYS A 96 -16.57 -16.90 -10.61
C LYS A 96 -15.73 -17.94 -9.86
N ALA A 97 -14.66 -18.43 -10.50
CA ALA A 97 -13.72 -19.40 -9.90
C ALA A 97 -12.70 -18.76 -8.94
N TRP A 98 -12.67 -17.42 -8.83
CA TRP A 98 -11.72 -16.69 -8.00
C TRP A 98 -11.87 -17.03 -6.51
N ARG A 99 -10.74 -17.35 -5.87
CA ARG A 99 -10.65 -17.72 -4.45
C ARG A 99 -10.18 -16.58 -3.55
N GLY A 100 -9.68 -15.49 -4.11
CA GLY A 100 -9.25 -14.33 -3.35
C GLY A 100 -10.41 -13.40 -2.98
N PRO A 101 -10.12 -12.30 -2.25
CA PRO A 101 -11.14 -11.30 -1.94
C PRO A 101 -11.75 -10.73 -3.21
N CYS A 102 -13.06 -10.63 -3.23
CA CYS A 102 -13.83 -10.11 -4.34
C CYS A 102 -13.99 -8.59 -4.16
N ASN A 103 -12.97 -7.81 -4.53
CA ASN A 103 -13.01 -6.35 -4.49
C ASN A 103 -12.51 -5.73 -5.81
N PRO A 104 -12.82 -4.45 -6.11
CA PRO A 104 -12.36 -3.78 -7.33
C PRO A 104 -10.84 -3.81 -7.56
N VAL A 105 -10.02 -3.75 -6.51
CA VAL A 105 -8.55 -3.83 -6.59
C VAL A 105 -8.07 -5.20 -7.08
N ASN A 106 -8.69 -6.31 -6.66
CA ASN A 106 -8.36 -7.63 -7.20
C ASN A 106 -8.96 -7.83 -8.58
N PHE A 107 -10.14 -7.27 -8.83
CA PHE A 107 -10.80 -7.47 -10.10
C PHE A 107 -10.11 -6.71 -11.24
N ILE A 108 -9.50 -5.54 -10.98
CA ILE A 108 -8.68 -4.88 -12.00
C ILE A 108 -7.48 -5.74 -12.41
N TYR A 109 -6.85 -6.47 -11.49
CA TYR A 109 -5.76 -7.39 -11.80
C TYR A 109 -6.20 -8.52 -12.74
N ILE A 110 -7.42 -9.04 -12.52
CA ILE A 110 -8.01 -10.06 -13.39
C ILE A 110 -8.26 -9.47 -14.77
N VAL A 111 -8.97 -8.34 -14.86
CA VAL A 111 -9.29 -7.66 -16.12
C VAL A 111 -8.02 -7.33 -16.91
N GLU A 112 -7.00 -6.78 -16.25
CA GLU A 112 -5.72 -6.45 -16.88
C GLU A 112 -4.98 -7.70 -17.43
N GLY A 113 -5.29 -8.88 -16.89
CA GLY A 113 -4.79 -10.15 -17.41
C GLY A 113 -5.50 -10.62 -18.69
N PHE A 114 -6.74 -10.18 -18.93
CA PHE A 114 -7.51 -10.57 -20.12
C PHE A 114 -7.40 -9.55 -21.26
N ASN A 115 -7.13 -8.28 -20.96
CA ASN A 115 -7.03 -7.23 -21.97
C ASN A 115 -5.58 -6.93 -22.42
N GLY A 116 -4.60 -7.73 -21.99
CA GLY A 116 -3.17 -7.56 -22.34
C GLY A 116 -2.42 -6.44 -21.61
N VAL A 117 -3.11 -5.57 -20.84
CA VAL A 117 -2.46 -4.45 -20.13
C VAL A 117 -1.41 -4.95 -19.13
N ARG A 118 -1.70 -6.04 -18.42
CA ARG A 118 -0.74 -6.62 -17.46
C ARG A 118 0.51 -7.13 -18.16
N GLU A 119 0.34 -7.76 -19.32
CA GLU A 119 1.46 -8.28 -20.10
C GLU A 119 2.35 -7.15 -20.62
N ALA A 120 1.74 -6.10 -21.18
CA ALA A 120 2.45 -4.91 -21.64
C ALA A 120 3.25 -4.25 -20.50
N ARG A 121 2.63 -4.04 -19.34
CA ARG A 121 3.31 -3.52 -18.14
C ARG A 121 4.47 -4.41 -17.69
N ASN A 122 4.28 -5.73 -17.67
CA ASN A 122 5.34 -6.66 -17.28
C ASN A 122 6.50 -6.68 -18.29
N LYS A 123 6.24 -6.46 -19.58
CA LYS A 123 7.28 -6.29 -20.59
C LYS A 123 8.11 -5.03 -20.32
N GLU A 124 7.45 -3.90 -20.10
CA GLU A 124 8.11 -2.63 -19.78
C GLU A 124 8.97 -2.73 -18.51
N LEU A 125 8.45 -3.33 -17.44
CA LEU A 125 9.18 -3.53 -16.19
C LEU A 125 10.44 -4.38 -16.40
N ARG A 126 10.34 -5.47 -17.17
CA ARG A 126 11.50 -6.34 -17.47
C ARG A 126 12.57 -5.61 -18.26
N GLU A 127 12.19 -4.79 -19.23
CA GLU A 127 13.14 -3.97 -20.00
C GLU A 127 13.84 -2.94 -19.10
N ARG A 128 13.08 -2.25 -18.24
CA ARG A 128 13.62 -1.30 -17.28
C ARG A 128 14.60 -1.96 -16.29
N ASP A 129 14.24 -3.13 -15.77
CA ASP A 129 15.11 -3.89 -14.87
C ASP A 129 16.39 -4.35 -15.57
N ARG A 130 16.31 -4.75 -16.86
CA ARG A 130 17.49 -5.10 -17.65
C ARG A 130 18.44 -3.90 -17.78
N LEU A 131 17.91 -2.74 -18.19
CA LEU A 131 18.70 -1.51 -18.34
C LEU A 131 19.36 -1.08 -17.02
N LEU A 132 18.63 -1.19 -15.91
CA LEU A 132 19.16 -0.86 -14.59
C LEU A 132 20.31 -1.79 -14.19
N ARG A 133 20.20 -3.10 -14.47
CA ARG A 133 21.28 -4.06 -14.21
C ARG A 133 22.52 -3.77 -15.04
N GLU A 134 22.36 -3.50 -16.34
CA GLU A 134 23.46 -3.12 -17.24
C GLU A 134 24.15 -1.81 -16.79
N GLU A 135 23.40 -0.86 -16.22
CA GLU A 135 23.98 0.35 -15.63
C GLU A 135 24.79 0.05 -14.36
N ILE A 136 24.24 -0.78 -13.47
CA ILE A 136 24.92 -1.18 -12.23
C ILE A 136 26.22 -1.94 -12.54
N GLU A 137 26.17 -2.90 -13.47
CA GLU A 137 27.36 -3.66 -13.90
C GLU A 137 28.44 -2.72 -14.45
N ARG A 138 28.08 -1.79 -15.35
CA ARG A 138 29.03 -0.81 -15.88
C ARG A 138 29.68 0.06 -14.79
N LYS A 139 28.91 0.46 -13.76
CA LYS A 139 29.45 1.24 -12.64
C LYS A 139 30.40 0.42 -11.78
N LEU A 140 30.03 -0.82 -11.48
CA LEU A 140 30.88 -1.74 -10.72
C LEU A 140 32.20 -2.02 -11.44
N ASP A 141 32.15 -2.27 -12.76
CA ASP A 141 33.35 -2.49 -13.57
C ASP A 141 34.27 -1.26 -13.58
N ALA A 142 33.69 -0.05 -13.67
CA ALA A 142 34.45 1.20 -13.62
C ALA A 142 35.12 1.42 -12.25
N GLU A 143 34.40 1.15 -11.16
CA GLU A 143 34.92 1.24 -9.79
C GLU A 143 36.03 0.20 -9.53
N MET A 144 35.85 -1.04 -9.98
CA MET A 144 36.86 -2.09 -9.89
C MET A 144 38.13 -1.74 -10.68
N HIS A 145 37.97 -1.17 -11.88
CA HIS A 145 39.10 -0.72 -12.68
C HIS A 145 39.86 0.43 -11.99
N GLN A 146 39.15 1.40 -11.41
CA GLN A 146 39.77 2.47 -10.63
C GLN A 146 40.49 1.96 -9.37
N GLN A 147 39.92 1.00 -8.65
CA GLN A 147 40.58 0.40 -7.48
C GLN A 147 41.85 -0.37 -7.86
N THR A 148 41.83 -1.06 -9.00
CA THR A 148 43.00 -1.80 -9.50
C THR A 148 44.14 -0.85 -9.86
N LEU A 149 43.84 0.31 -10.45
CA LEU A 149 44.83 1.35 -10.77
C LEU A 149 45.39 2.07 -9.54
N LEU A 150 44.66 2.10 -8.43
CA LEU A 150 45.11 2.70 -7.17
C LEU A 150 45.97 1.76 -6.31
N GLN A 151 45.97 0.46 -6.60
CA GLN A 151 46.72 -0.56 -5.86
C GLN A 151 48.01 -1.02 -6.57
N ALA A 152 48.26 -0.54 -7.80
CA ALA A 152 49.47 -0.79 -8.59
C ALA A 152 50.46 0.38 -8.46
#